data_AF-A0A959JH33-F1
#
_entry.id   AF-A0A959JH33-F1
#
_cell.length_a   1.000
_cell.length_b   1.000
_cell.length_c   1.000
_cell.angle_alpha   90.00
_cell.angle_beta   90.00
_cell.angle_gamma   90.00
#
_symmetry.space_group_name_H-M   'P 1'
#
loop_
_entity.id
_entity.type
_entity.pdbx_description
1 polymer ?
#
loop_
_entity_poly.entity_id
_entity_poly.type
_entity_poly.pdbx_seq_one_letter_code
_entity_poly.pdbx_strand_id
1 'polypeptide(L)'
;MKNTKFLILMVAGLMAVQCTPKMSPAASPDSGKMEKSMAPMTGLDVVKAYLDAIGGQEKLNQVKDIQITLEGNTAMGSLTMKTMKKDNTKMAMTIESNGMTFMDQRYNGSKATVSSPQG
;
A
#
# COMPACT_ATOMS: atom_id res chain seq x y z
N MET A 1 31.63 -23.00 -22.66
CA MET A 1 31.70 -22.63 -24.09
C MET A 1 30.33 -22.89 -24.71
N LYS A 2 29.80 -21.91 -25.47
CA LYS A 2 29.08 -22.04 -26.76
C LYS A 2 28.00 -23.13 -26.85
N ASN A 3 26.79 -22.97 -27.35
CA ASN A 3 26.03 -22.03 -28.18
C ASN A 3 24.59 -22.63 -28.11
N THR A 4 23.50 -21.92 -28.34
CA THR A 4 22.94 -21.78 -29.70
C THR A 4 21.65 -20.96 -29.58
N LYS A 5 21.79 -19.65 -29.79
CA LYS A 5 20.74 -18.85 -30.42
C LYS A 5 20.90 -19.07 -31.92
N PHE A 6 19.93 -19.68 -32.59
CA PHE A 6 19.49 -19.39 -33.98
C PHE A 6 18.68 -20.57 -34.55
N LEU A 7 17.36 -20.41 -34.64
CA LEU A 7 16.53 -21.03 -35.67
C LEU A 7 15.30 -20.12 -35.81
N ILE A 8 15.37 -19.11 -36.70
CA ILE A 8 14.78 -19.14 -38.05
C ILE A 8 13.26 -19.37 -37.93
N LEU A 9 12.42 -18.32 -37.86
CA LEU A 9 11.96 -17.49 -38.98
C LEU A 9 11.23 -18.33 -40.05
N MET A 10 9.92 -18.53 -39.86
CA MET A 10 8.92 -18.86 -40.90
C MET A 10 7.56 -19.05 -40.21
N VAL A 11 6.67 -18.05 -40.28
CA VAL A 11 5.28 -18.14 -40.77
C VAL A 11 4.77 -16.69 -40.77
N ALA A 12 5.13 -15.95 -41.82
CA ALA A 12 4.36 -14.81 -42.27
C ALA A 12 3.46 -15.33 -43.40
N GLY A 13 2.15 -15.17 -43.27
CA GLY A 13 1.26 -15.31 -44.41
C GLY A 13 -0.11 -15.85 -44.08
N LEU A 14 -1.11 -15.02 -44.41
CA LEU A 14 -2.47 -15.40 -44.77
C LEU A 14 -3.46 -15.60 -43.61
N MET A 15 -4.24 -14.55 -43.33
CA MET A 15 -5.64 -14.47 -43.79
C MET A 15 -6.20 -13.11 -43.34
N ALA A 16 -6.52 -12.26 -44.31
CA ALA A 16 -7.29 -11.05 -44.11
C ALA A 16 -8.74 -11.42 -43.77
N VAL A 17 -9.29 -10.89 -42.68
CA VAL A 17 -10.73 -10.64 -42.56
C VAL A 17 -10.91 -9.24 -41.99
N GLN A 18 -11.52 -8.41 -42.83
CA GLN A 18 -11.89 -7.03 -42.60
C GLN A 18 -13.08 -6.98 -41.64
N CYS A 19 -13.07 -6.03 -40.70
CA CYS A 19 -14.29 -5.39 -40.20
C CYS A 19 -13.94 -4.03 -39.60
N THR A 20 -14.16 -2.99 -40.41
CA THR A 20 -14.20 -1.58 -39.99
C THR A 20 -15.48 -1.29 -39.20
N PRO A 21 -15.46 -0.30 -38.30
CA PRO A 21 -16.57 0.64 -38.25
C PRO A 21 -16.13 2.07 -38.52
N LYS A 22 -16.73 2.63 -39.57
CA LYS A 22 -17.30 3.98 -39.69
C LYS A 22 -16.37 5.19 -39.46
N MET A 23 -16.08 5.85 -40.57
CA MET A 23 -15.44 7.16 -40.71
C MET A 23 -16.38 8.31 -40.30
N SER A 24 -15.86 9.33 -39.63
CA SER A 24 -16.18 10.74 -39.88
C SER A 24 -15.11 11.67 -39.26
N PRO A 25 -14.91 12.89 -39.82
CA PRO A 25 -13.59 13.52 -39.92
C PRO A 25 -13.44 14.77 -39.05
N ALA A 26 -12.20 15.12 -38.72
CA ALA A 26 -11.59 16.45 -38.91
C ALA A 26 -10.35 16.59 -38.01
N ALA A 27 -9.22 16.85 -38.64
CA ALA A 27 -7.95 17.18 -38.01
C ALA A 27 -7.98 18.60 -37.43
N SER A 28 -7.33 18.80 -36.28
CA SER A 28 -6.28 19.82 -36.10
C SER A 28 -5.55 19.66 -34.75
N PRO A 29 -4.30 20.17 -34.66
CA PRO A 29 -3.20 19.49 -33.97
C PRO A 29 -2.65 20.26 -32.75
N ASP A 30 -1.69 19.62 -32.08
CA ASP A 30 -0.68 20.22 -31.18
C ASP A 30 -1.26 20.80 -29.87
N SER A 31 -0.81 20.43 -28.68
CA SER A 31 0.57 20.42 -28.22
C SER A 31 0.58 19.89 -26.78
N GLY A 32 1.65 19.19 -26.39
CA GLY A 32 1.99 19.10 -24.97
C GLY A 32 2.16 17.69 -24.45
N LYS A 33 3.39 17.19 -24.59
CA LYS A 33 3.98 16.09 -23.81
C LYS A 33 3.47 16.07 -22.37
N MET A 34 2.94 14.94 -21.92
CA MET A 34 3.28 14.27 -20.66
C MET A 34 2.67 12.87 -20.63
N GLU A 35 2.99 12.03 -21.61
CA GLU A 35 2.88 10.59 -21.39
C GLU A 35 4.25 10.11 -20.89
N LYS A 36 4.52 10.31 -19.60
CA LYS A 36 5.48 9.46 -18.91
C LYS A 36 4.86 8.07 -18.95
N SER A 37 5.22 7.29 -19.96
CA SER A 37 4.93 5.86 -20.05
C SER A 37 5.17 5.28 -18.65
N MET A 38 4.08 4.97 -17.95
CA MET A 38 4.18 4.29 -16.68
C MET A 38 4.60 2.87 -17.03
N ALA A 39 5.91 2.62 -16.95
CA ALA A 39 6.40 1.28 -16.74
C ALA A 39 5.56 0.66 -15.61
N PRO A 40 5.15 -0.61 -15.73
CA PRO A 40 4.29 -1.24 -14.73
C PRO A 40 4.96 -1.13 -13.36
N MET A 41 4.39 -0.30 -12.48
CA MET A 41 4.89 -0.14 -11.12
C MET A 41 4.59 -1.43 -10.37
N THR A 42 5.63 -2.03 -9.80
CA THR A 42 5.46 -3.17 -8.92
C THR A 42 4.88 -2.68 -7.58
N GLY A 43 4.28 -3.58 -6.79
CA GLY A 43 3.83 -3.21 -5.43
C GLY A 43 4.95 -2.65 -4.56
N LEU A 44 6.20 -3.05 -4.80
CA LEU A 44 7.36 -2.51 -4.12
C LEU A 44 7.66 -1.06 -4.51
N ASP A 45 7.45 -0.68 -5.77
CA ASP A 45 7.64 0.70 -6.24
C ASP A 45 6.62 1.64 -5.58
N VAL A 46 5.41 1.15 -5.35
CA VAL A 46 4.35 1.89 -4.64
C VAL A 46 4.74 2.11 -3.19
N VAL A 47 5.16 1.06 -2.47
CA VAL A 47 5.64 1.17 -1.08
C VAL A 47 6.80 2.15 -0.99
N LYS A 48 7.77 2.05 -1.91
CA LYS A 48 8.91 2.96 -1.96
C LYS A 48 8.49 4.42 -2.17
N ALA A 49 7.56 4.67 -3.09
CA ALA A 49 7.05 6.03 -3.33
C ALA A 49 6.40 6.64 -2.07
N TYR A 50 5.63 5.85 -1.31
CA TYR A 50 5.07 6.31 -0.03
C TYR A 50 6.15 6.54 1.03
N LEU A 51 7.15 5.66 1.14
CA LEU A 51 8.28 5.81 2.06
C LEU A 51 9.09 7.08 1.75
N ASP A 52 9.34 7.37 0.47
CA ASP A 52 10.06 8.57 0.05
C ASP A 52 9.22 9.83 0.35
N ALA A 53 7.91 9.79 0.09
CA ALA A 53 7.00 10.91 0.35
C ALA A 53 6.91 11.31 1.83
N ILE A 54 7.06 10.35 2.75
CA ILE A 54 7.10 10.61 4.21
C ILE A 54 8.51 10.94 4.74
N GLY A 55 9.48 11.15 3.83
CA GLY A 55 10.85 11.58 4.16
C GLY A 55 11.89 10.47 4.23
N GLY A 56 11.54 9.26 3.76
CA GLY A 56 12.44 8.10 3.71
C GLY A 56 12.53 7.33 5.02
N GLN A 57 13.23 6.21 4.96
CA GLN A 57 13.38 5.28 6.09
C GLN A 57 14.11 5.90 7.29
N GLU A 58 15.06 6.80 7.05
CA GLU A 58 15.79 7.49 8.13
C GLU A 58 14.87 8.38 8.97
N LYS A 59 13.95 9.10 8.33
CA LYS A 59 13.00 9.98 9.04
C LYS A 59 11.96 9.18 9.80
N LEU A 60 11.51 8.06 9.23
CA LEU A 60 10.64 7.11 9.95
C LEU A 60 11.29 6.57 11.22
N ASN A 61 12.57 6.20 11.16
CA ASN A 61 13.28 5.70 12.34
C ASN A 61 13.47 6.76 13.44
N GLN A 62 13.35 8.05 13.10
CA GLN A 62 13.41 9.15 14.05
C GLN A 62 12.06 9.47 14.71
N VAL A 63 10.96 8.86 14.24
CA VAL A 63 9.63 9.08 14.82
C VAL A 63 9.57 8.42 16.20
N LYS A 64 9.47 9.26 17.22
CA LYS A 64 9.39 8.84 18.63
C LYS A 64 7.96 8.58 19.10
N ASP A 65 7.02 9.27 18.45
CA ASP A 65 5.63 9.34 18.84
C ASP A 65 4.78 8.82 17.68
N ILE A 66 4.15 7.67 17.88
CA ILE A 66 3.38 6.98 16.86
C ILE A 66 2.02 6.65 17.43
N GLN A 67 0.97 7.01 16.69
CA GLN A 67 -0.37 6.51 16.93
C GLN A 67 -0.81 5.66 15.74
N ILE A 68 -1.24 4.44 16.01
CA ILE A 68 -1.80 3.50 15.04
C ILE A 68 -3.23 3.22 15.46
N THR A 69 -4.18 3.55 14.60
CA THR A 69 -5.58 3.16 14.77
C THR A 69 -5.90 2.11 13.71
N LEU A 70 -6.32 0.93 14.15
CA LEU A 70 -6.83 -0.14 13.30
C LEU A 70 -8.34 -0.20 13.52
N GLU A 71 -9.10 -0.07 12.45
CA GLU A 71 -10.56 -0.21 12.46
C GLU A 71 -10.93 -1.34 11.51
N GLY A 72 -11.79 -2.25 11.97
CA GLY A 72 -12.20 -3.40 11.19
C GLY A 72 -13.59 -3.86 11.57
N ASN A 73 -14.25 -4.55 10.63
CA ASN A 73 -15.48 -5.26 10.90
C ASN A 73 -15.19 -6.75 10.76
N THR A 74 -15.44 -7.50 11.84
CA THR A 74 -15.20 -8.94 11.92
C THR A 74 -16.53 -9.68 12.05
N ALA A 75 -16.52 -11.01 11.97
CA ALA A 75 -17.72 -11.81 12.23
C ALA A 75 -18.31 -11.59 13.64
N MET A 76 -17.51 -11.09 14.59
CA MET A 76 -17.94 -10.77 15.96
C MET A 76 -18.38 -9.29 16.13
N GLY A 77 -18.37 -8.50 15.06
CA GLY A 77 -18.74 -7.09 15.05
C GLY A 77 -17.56 -6.16 14.85
N SER A 78 -17.75 -4.88 15.18
CA SER A 78 -16.72 -3.86 15.00
C SER A 78 -15.58 -4.06 15.97
N LEU A 79 -14.36 -3.85 15.49
CA LEU A 79 -13.13 -3.89 16.25
C LEU A 79 -12.36 -2.59 15.99
N THR A 80 -12.00 -1.91 17.06
CA THR A 80 -11.11 -0.74 17.02
C THR A 80 -9.92 -1.02 17.93
N MET A 81 -8.72 -1.04 17.36
CA MET A 81 -7.47 -1.13 18.13
C MET A 81 -6.70 0.16 17.97
N LYS A 82 -6.42 0.83 19.09
CA LYS A 82 -5.63 2.04 19.15
C LYS A 82 -4.34 1.79 19.90
N THR A 83 -3.21 1.90 19.22
CA THR A 83 -1.89 1.80 19.83
C THR A 83 -1.20 3.15 19.76
N MET A 84 -0.70 3.62 20.89
CA MET A 84 0.15 4.80 20.99
C MET A 84 1.49 4.40 21.57
N LYS A 85 2.57 4.91 20.98
CA LYS A 85 3.92 4.83 21.53
C LYS A 85 4.45 6.26 21.63
N LYS A 86 5.12 6.56 22.74
CA LYS A 86 5.70 7.88 22.99
C LYS A 86 7.13 7.73 23.49
N ASP A 87 8.04 8.51 22.92
CA ASP A 87 9.46 8.57 23.29
C ASP A 87 10.16 7.19 23.35
N ASN A 88 9.65 6.18 22.64
CA ASN A 88 10.04 4.76 22.75
C ASN A 88 10.00 4.14 24.18
N THR A 89 9.48 4.86 25.18
CA THR A 89 9.48 4.43 26.59
C THR A 89 8.08 4.20 27.12
N LYS A 90 7.07 4.83 26.51
CA LYS A 90 5.68 4.74 26.93
C LYS A 90 4.85 4.11 25.82
N MET A 91 3.89 3.30 26.22
CA MET A 91 2.95 2.66 25.30
C MET A 91 1.56 2.65 25.91
N ALA A 92 0.54 2.89 25.10
CA ALA A 92 -0.85 2.68 25.45
C ALA A 92 -1.51 1.89 24.32
N MET A 93 -2.25 0.84 24.64
CA MET A 93 -2.99 0.04 23.68
C MET A 93 -4.41 -0.15 24.19
N THR A 94 -5.38 0.24 23.39
CA THR A 94 -6.81 0.08 23.69
C THR A 94 -7.42 -0.78 22.59
N ILE A 95 -8.11 -1.83 22.99
CA ILE A 95 -8.91 -2.67 22.09
C ILE A 95 -10.36 -2.52 22.50
N GLU A 96 -11.17 -2.04 21.56
CA GLU A 96 -12.60 -1.86 21.69
C GLU A 96 -13.30 -2.78 20.70
N SER A 97 -14.38 -3.41 21.14
CA SER A 97 -15.27 -4.12 20.23
C SER A 97 -16.72 -3.81 20.57
N ASN A 98 -17.50 -3.49 19.53
CA ASN A 98 -18.90 -3.10 19.65
C ASN A 98 -19.12 -1.98 20.71
N GLY A 99 -18.17 -1.06 20.83
CA GLY A 99 -18.22 0.07 21.76
C GLY A 99 -17.83 -0.24 23.22
N MET A 100 -17.40 -1.48 23.53
CA MET A 100 -16.86 -1.84 24.84
C MET A 100 -15.34 -1.99 24.78
N THR A 101 -14.63 -1.43 25.77
CA THR A 101 -13.18 -1.66 25.94
C THR A 101 -12.95 -3.07 26.48
N PHE A 102 -12.40 -3.95 25.64
CA PHE A 102 -12.02 -5.30 26.02
C PHE A 102 -10.65 -5.36 26.68
N MET A 103 -9.74 -4.47 26.28
CA MET A 103 -8.39 -4.43 26.81
C MET A 103 -7.86 -3.01 26.78
N ASP A 104 -7.33 -2.56 27.92
CA ASP A 104 -6.52 -1.34 28.01
C ASP A 104 -5.18 -1.72 28.65
N GLN A 105 -4.11 -1.63 27.87
CA GLN A 105 -2.76 -1.86 28.34
C GLN A 105 -2.00 -0.53 28.32
N ARG A 106 -1.39 -0.19 29.46
CA ARG A 106 -0.54 1.00 29.58
C ARG A 106 0.81 0.61 30.14
N TYR A 107 1.84 1.15 29.53
CA TYR A 107 3.22 1.01 29.96
C TYR A 107 3.85 2.40 30.05
N ASN A 108 4.41 2.71 31.21
CA ASN A 108 4.99 4.04 31.49
C ASN A 108 6.53 4.05 31.48
N GLY A 109 7.17 2.99 31.00
CA GLY A 109 8.63 2.82 31.03
C GLY A 109 9.15 2.04 32.25
N SER A 110 8.30 1.82 33.27
CA SER A 110 8.68 1.10 34.48
C SER A 110 7.67 0.03 34.89
N LYS A 111 6.38 0.29 34.66
CA LYS A 111 5.28 -0.58 35.05
C LYS A 111 4.35 -0.76 33.86
N ALA A 112 3.85 -1.97 33.70
CA ALA A 112 2.75 -2.30 32.82
C ALA A 112 1.49 -2.51 33.65
N THR A 113 0.39 -1.89 33.23
CA THR A 113 -0.95 -2.14 33.76
C THR A 113 -1.80 -2.66 32.62
N VAL A 114 -2.51 -3.76 32.85
CA VAL A 114 -3.52 -4.27 31.93
C VAL A 114 -4.84 -4.22 32.66
N SER A 115 -5.85 -3.65 32.02
CA SER A 115 -7.22 -3.64 32.49
C SER A 115 -8.05 -4.38 31.47
N SER A 116 -8.76 -5.41 31.92
CA SER A 116 -9.75 -6.12 31.13
C SER A 116 -11.08 -6.12 31.91
N PRO A 117 -12.23 -6.24 31.23
CA PRO A 117 -13.51 -6.47 31.91
C PRO A 117 -13.54 -7.72 32.81
N GLN A 118 -12.52 -8.59 32.71
CA GLN A 118 -12.42 -9.86 33.43
C GLN A 118 -11.35 -9.84 34.54
N GLY A 119 -10.73 -8.68 34.82
CA GLY A 119 -9.64 -8.52 35.80
C GLY A 119 -8.27 -8.36 35.14
#